data_AF-Q13421-F1
#
_entry.id   AF-Q13421-F1
#
_cell.length_a   1.000
_cell.length_b   1.000
_cell.length_c   1.000
_cell.angle_alpha   90.00
_cell.angle_beta   90.00
_cell.angle_gamma   90.00
#
_symmetry.space_group_name_H-M   'P 1'
#
loop_
_entity.id
_entity.type
_entity.pdbx_description
1 polymer ?
#
loop_
_entity_poly.entity_id
_entity_poly.type
_entity_poly.pdbx_seq_one_letter_code
_entity_poly.pdbx_strand_id
1 'polypeptide(L)'
;MALPTARPLLGSCGTPALGSLLFLLFSLGWVQPSRTLAGETGQEAAPLDGVLANPPNISSLSPRQLLGFPCAEVSGLSTERVRELAVALAQKNVKLSTEQLRCLAHRLSEPPEDLDALPLDLLLFLNPDAFSGPQACTRFFSRITKANVDLLPRGAPERQRLLPAALACWGVRGSLLSEADVRALGGLACDLPGRFVAESAEVLLPRLVSCPGPLDQDQQEAARAALQGGGPPYGPPSTWSVSTMDALRGLLPVLGQPIIRSIPQGIVAAWRQRSSRDPSWRQPERTILRPRFRREVEKTACPSGKKAREIDESLIFYKKWELEACVDAALLATQMDRVNAIPFTYEQLDVLKHKLDELYPQGYPESVIQHLGYLFLKMSPEDIRKWNVTSLETLKALLEVNKGHEMSPQAPRRPLPQVATLIDRFVKGRGQLDKDTLDTLTAFYPGYLCSLSPEELSSVPPSSIWAVRPQDLDTCDPRQLDVLYPKARLAFQNMNGSEYFVKIQSFLGGAPTEDLKALSQQNVSMDLATFMKLRTDAVLPLTVAEVQKLLGPHVEGLKAEERHRPVRDWILRQRQDDLDTLGLGLQGGIPNGYLVLDLSMQEALSGTPCLLGPGPVLTVLALLLASTLA
;
A
#
# COMPACT_ATOMS: atom_id res chain seq x y z
N MET A 1 -20.99 29.79 -46.08
CA MET A 1 -22.07 30.79 -46.00
C MET A 1 -23.39 30.06 -45.84
N ALA A 2 -24.13 30.30 -44.75
CA ALA A 2 -25.58 30.15 -44.54
C ALA A 2 -25.86 29.81 -43.06
N LEU A 3 -25.97 30.86 -42.25
CA LEU A 3 -26.56 30.82 -40.91
C LEU A 3 -28.05 31.20 -41.07
N PRO A 4 -29.01 30.36 -40.63
CA PRO A 4 -30.39 30.77 -40.49
C PRO A 4 -30.61 31.31 -39.07
N THR A 5 -30.72 32.64 -38.98
CA THR A 5 -31.29 33.35 -37.85
C THR A 5 -32.81 33.41 -38.01
N ALA A 6 -33.55 32.70 -37.17
CA ALA A 6 -34.99 32.91 -37.01
C ALA A 6 -35.30 33.15 -35.52
N ARG A 7 -35.67 34.40 -35.24
CA ARG A 7 -36.08 34.94 -33.95
C ARG A 7 -37.48 34.45 -33.53
N PRO A 8 -37.85 34.63 -32.24
CA PRO A 8 -38.93 33.89 -31.59
C PRO A 8 -40.31 34.55 -31.75
N LEU A 9 -41.35 33.72 -31.82
CA LEU A 9 -42.74 34.12 -31.70
C LEU A 9 -43.13 34.21 -30.22
N LEU A 10 -43.41 35.44 -29.78
CA LEU A 10 -44.21 35.76 -28.61
C LEU A 10 -45.66 35.28 -28.84
N GLY A 11 -46.18 34.46 -27.93
CA GLY A 11 -47.62 34.25 -27.71
C GLY A 11 -47.81 34.06 -26.20
N SER A 12 -48.05 35.13 -25.45
CA SER A 12 -49.36 35.68 -25.07
C SER A 12 -50.10 34.84 -24.01
N CYS A 13 -50.04 35.35 -22.77
CA CYS A 13 -51.08 35.44 -21.74
C CYS A 13 -52.05 34.26 -21.52
N GLY A 14 -51.88 33.62 -20.36
CA GLY A 14 -52.92 32.86 -19.66
C GLY A 14 -52.65 32.82 -18.15
N THR A 15 -53.06 33.87 -17.44
CA THR A 15 -53.23 33.91 -15.97
C THR A 15 -54.73 33.83 -15.64
N PRO A 16 -55.14 33.63 -14.36
CA PRO A 16 -55.04 32.38 -13.63
C PRO A 16 -56.44 31.94 -13.11
N ALA A 17 -56.78 30.65 -13.21
CA ALA A 17 -57.99 30.13 -12.58
C ALA A 17 -57.68 29.57 -11.18
N LEU A 18 -58.22 30.27 -10.18
CA LEU A 18 -58.30 29.94 -8.77
C LEU A 18 -58.85 28.52 -8.53
N GLY A 19 -57.96 27.52 -8.46
CA GLY A 19 -58.22 26.22 -7.87
C GLY A 19 -58.03 26.29 -6.36
N SER A 20 -59.06 26.76 -5.68
CA SER A 20 -59.14 26.99 -4.23
C SER A 20 -58.69 25.78 -3.38
N LEU A 21 -57.53 25.92 -2.72
CA LEU A 21 -57.39 25.95 -1.25
C LEU A 21 -58.18 24.93 -0.38
N LEU A 22 -58.44 23.72 -0.86
CA LEU A 22 -59.20 22.69 -0.13
C LEU A 22 -58.36 21.67 0.67
N PHE A 23 -57.05 21.89 0.86
CA PHE A 23 -56.18 20.91 1.55
C PHE A 23 -55.43 21.41 2.80
N LEU A 24 -55.82 22.55 3.39
CA LEU A 24 -55.17 23.09 4.60
C LEU A 24 -56.05 23.12 5.86
N LEU A 25 -57.08 22.27 5.94
CA LEU A 25 -57.91 22.14 7.14
C LEU A 25 -58.04 20.70 7.66
N PHE A 26 -56.98 19.88 7.52
CA PHE A 26 -56.77 18.81 8.50
C PHE A 26 -56.07 19.41 9.72
N SER A 27 -56.91 20.08 10.50
CA SER A 27 -56.97 20.04 11.95
C SER A 27 -55.67 19.60 12.61
N LEU A 28 -54.88 20.61 12.95
CA LEU A 28 -54.05 20.66 14.15
C LEU A 28 -54.73 19.85 15.26
N GLY A 29 -54.33 18.58 15.40
CA GLY A 29 -54.61 17.78 16.58
C GLY A 29 -53.72 18.33 17.68
N TRP A 30 -54.29 19.18 18.52
CA TRP A 30 -53.68 19.67 19.75
C TRP A 30 -53.46 18.48 20.69
N VAL A 31 -52.36 17.75 20.50
CA VAL A 31 -51.88 16.83 21.52
C VAL A 31 -51.06 17.68 22.49
N GLN A 32 -51.69 18.06 23.60
CA GLN A 32 -51.01 18.67 24.73
C GLN A 32 -49.79 17.81 25.10
N PRO A 33 -48.58 18.39 25.17
CA PRO A 33 -47.43 17.71 25.74
C PRO A 33 -47.73 17.50 27.23
N SER A 34 -47.97 16.24 27.60
CA SER A 34 -48.01 15.82 28.98
C SER A 34 -46.75 16.34 29.68
N ARG A 35 -46.96 17.02 30.81
CA ARG A 35 -45.93 17.45 31.75
C ARG A 35 -45.16 16.23 32.26
N THR A 36 -44.21 15.74 31.50
CA THR A 36 -43.19 14.83 32.01
C THR A 36 -42.16 15.69 32.73
N LEU A 37 -42.03 15.42 34.04
CA LEU A 37 -41.12 16.03 34.98
C LEU A 37 -39.81 16.49 34.31
N ALA A 38 -39.62 17.81 34.31
CA ALA A 38 -38.31 18.43 34.21
C ALA A 38 -37.50 17.98 35.43
N GLY A 39 -36.72 16.93 35.26
CA GLY A 39 -35.93 16.32 36.32
C GLY A 39 -34.71 15.61 35.77
N GLU A 40 -34.10 16.15 34.71
CA GLU A 40 -32.75 15.80 34.28
C GLU A 40 -32.29 16.96 33.40
N THR A 41 -31.84 18.03 34.06
CA THR A 41 -30.92 18.97 33.44
C THR A 41 -29.80 18.12 32.84
N GLY A 42 -29.68 18.16 31.51
CA GLY A 42 -28.48 17.77 30.79
C GLY A 42 -27.35 18.64 31.33
N GLN A 43 -26.79 18.21 32.46
CA GLN A 43 -25.60 18.79 33.01
C GLN A 43 -24.48 18.33 32.08
N GLU A 44 -24.26 19.17 31.06
CA GLU A 44 -22.97 19.38 30.44
C GLU A 44 -21.91 19.10 31.52
N ALA A 45 -21.13 18.04 31.34
CA ALA A 45 -20.08 17.70 32.28
C ALA A 45 -19.16 18.93 32.35
N ALA A 46 -19.28 19.72 33.42
CA ALA A 46 -18.40 20.84 33.65
C ALA A 46 -16.96 20.33 33.55
N PRO A 47 -16.04 21.06 32.90
CA PRO A 47 -14.64 20.67 32.84
C PRO A 47 -14.15 20.54 34.29
N LEU A 48 -13.95 19.31 34.71
CA LEU A 48 -13.56 18.97 36.08
C LEU A 48 -12.04 19.16 36.19
N ASP A 49 -11.58 20.41 36.05
CA ASP A 49 -10.16 20.77 36.12
C ASP A 49 -9.55 20.25 37.43
N GLY A 50 -8.58 19.34 37.29
CA GLY A 50 -7.74 18.87 38.40
C GLY A 50 -8.32 17.73 39.24
N VAL A 51 -9.39 17.05 38.81
CA VAL A 51 -9.92 15.87 39.53
C VAL A 51 -8.89 14.75 39.63
N LEU A 52 -8.00 14.60 38.64
CA LEU A 52 -6.94 13.60 38.65
C LEU A 52 -5.71 14.02 39.49
N ALA A 53 -5.52 15.32 39.73
CA ALA A 53 -4.30 15.83 40.35
C ALA A 53 -4.19 15.49 41.84
N ASN A 54 -5.30 15.45 42.59
CA ASN A 54 -5.30 15.28 44.06
C ASN A 54 -6.40 14.39 44.69
N PRO A 55 -6.94 13.32 44.07
CA PRO A 55 -7.73 12.35 44.83
C PRO A 55 -6.78 11.47 45.66
N PRO A 56 -7.13 11.03 46.88
CA PRO A 56 -6.29 10.08 47.63
C PRO A 56 -6.25 8.70 46.96
N ASN A 57 -7.31 8.29 46.26
CA ASN A 57 -7.39 7.00 45.57
C ASN A 57 -8.19 7.14 44.26
N ILE A 58 -7.59 6.91 43.09
CA ILE A 58 -8.30 6.99 41.80
C ILE A 58 -9.41 5.94 41.70
N SER A 59 -9.23 4.77 42.32
CA SER A 59 -10.21 3.68 42.27
C SER A 59 -11.56 4.04 42.89
N SER A 60 -11.61 5.03 43.79
CA SER A 60 -12.85 5.53 44.39
C SER A 60 -13.65 6.49 43.49
N LEU A 61 -13.04 7.00 42.41
CA LEU A 61 -13.72 7.88 41.46
C LEU A 61 -14.83 7.12 40.71
N SER A 62 -15.93 7.81 40.44
CA SER A 62 -17.04 7.29 39.64
C SER A 62 -16.68 7.27 38.14
N PRO A 63 -17.29 6.39 37.32
CA PRO A 63 -17.05 6.36 35.87
C PRO A 63 -17.27 7.73 35.19
N ARG A 64 -18.25 8.51 35.67
CA ARG A 64 -18.52 9.88 35.18
C ARG A 64 -17.38 10.85 35.44
N GLN A 65 -16.67 10.72 36.57
CA GLN A 65 -15.51 11.56 36.89
C GLN A 65 -14.25 11.17 36.10
N LEU A 66 -14.19 9.94 35.58
CA LEU A 66 -13.08 9.44 34.77
C LEU A 66 -13.29 9.67 33.25
N LEU A 67 -14.43 10.20 32.84
CA LEU A 67 -14.75 10.52 31.46
C LEU A 67 -14.25 11.93 31.10
N GLY A 68 -13.76 12.09 29.87
CA GLY A 68 -13.46 13.40 29.29
C GLY A 68 -12.27 14.18 29.86
N PHE A 69 -11.37 13.57 30.63
CA PHE A 69 -10.17 14.27 31.13
C PHE A 69 -9.28 14.78 29.98
N PRO A 70 -8.71 15.99 30.08
CA PRO A 70 -7.80 16.52 29.09
C PRO A 70 -6.42 15.85 29.19
N CYS A 71 -5.68 15.80 28.08
CA CYS A 71 -4.35 15.17 28.07
C CYS A 71 -3.33 15.88 28.96
N ALA A 72 -3.51 17.18 29.20
CA ALA A 72 -2.65 17.98 30.10
C ALA A 72 -2.66 17.43 31.54
N GLU A 73 -3.82 16.99 32.05
CA GLU A 73 -3.92 16.43 33.40
C GLU A 73 -3.15 15.12 33.52
N VAL A 74 -3.31 14.21 32.55
CA VAL A 74 -2.60 12.93 32.52
C VAL A 74 -1.09 13.11 32.35
N SER A 75 -0.69 14.12 31.58
CA SER A 75 0.73 14.44 31.36
C SER A 75 1.44 14.89 32.64
N GLY A 76 0.71 15.48 33.59
CA GLY A 76 1.23 15.89 34.90
C GLY A 76 1.33 14.76 35.93
N LEU A 77 0.73 13.59 35.69
CA LEU A 77 0.73 12.47 36.63
C LEU A 77 2.04 11.65 36.59
N SER A 78 2.44 11.08 37.73
CA SER A 78 3.52 10.09 37.78
C SER A 78 3.13 8.80 37.04
N THR A 79 4.12 8.03 36.58
CA THR A 79 3.90 6.76 35.87
C THR A 79 3.03 5.78 36.65
N GLU A 80 3.26 5.64 37.96
CA GLU A 80 2.44 4.79 38.83
C GLU A 80 0.98 5.26 38.88
N ARG A 81 0.76 6.57 38.94
CA ARG A 81 -0.59 7.14 38.99
C ARG A 81 -1.32 6.98 37.65
N VAL A 82 -0.60 7.05 36.54
CA VAL A 82 -1.13 6.74 35.20
C VAL A 82 -1.52 5.26 35.10
N ARG A 83 -0.71 4.34 35.65
CA ARG A 83 -1.05 2.91 35.71
C ARG A 83 -2.31 2.66 36.53
N GLU A 84 -2.39 3.23 37.74
CA GLU A 84 -3.59 3.15 38.58
C GLU A 84 -4.84 3.70 37.87
N LEU A 85 -4.68 4.81 37.12
CA LEU A 85 -5.75 5.36 36.31
C LEU A 85 -6.20 4.40 35.21
N ALA A 86 -5.26 3.83 34.45
CA ALA A 86 -5.57 2.87 33.39
C ALA A 86 -6.28 1.62 33.94
N VAL A 87 -5.83 1.10 35.09
CA VAL A 87 -6.47 -0.04 35.76
C VAL A 87 -7.88 0.31 36.24
N ALA A 88 -8.07 1.48 36.86
CA ALA A 88 -9.39 1.94 37.30
C ALA A 88 -10.36 2.12 36.12
N LEU A 89 -9.87 2.65 34.99
CA LEU A 89 -10.63 2.79 33.73
C LEU A 89 -11.06 1.43 33.17
N ALA A 90 -10.17 0.43 33.22
CA ALA A 90 -10.46 -0.93 32.78
C ALA A 90 -11.52 -1.61 33.67
N GLN A 91 -11.33 -1.56 34.99
CA GLN A 91 -12.25 -2.16 35.97
C GLN A 91 -13.66 -1.58 35.88
N LYS A 92 -13.77 -0.29 35.54
CA LYS A 92 -15.05 0.41 35.38
C LYS A 92 -15.57 0.40 33.94
N ASN A 93 -14.85 -0.25 33.02
CA ASN A 93 -15.19 -0.41 31.61
C ASN A 93 -15.56 0.92 30.93
N VAL A 94 -14.78 1.97 31.21
CA VAL A 94 -15.03 3.32 30.70
C VAL A 94 -14.60 3.39 29.24
N LYS A 95 -15.52 3.82 28.36
CA LYS A 95 -15.21 4.07 26.95
C LYS A 95 -14.51 5.41 26.80
N LEU A 96 -13.26 5.37 26.34
CA LEU A 96 -12.42 6.54 26.16
C LEU A 96 -12.46 7.01 24.71
N SER A 97 -12.30 8.31 24.49
CA SER A 97 -12.08 8.85 23.15
C SER A 97 -10.67 8.50 22.64
N THR A 98 -10.46 8.59 21.32
CA THR A 98 -9.17 8.34 20.68
C THR A 98 -8.05 9.21 21.24
N GLU A 99 -8.33 10.48 21.55
CA GLU A 99 -7.35 11.40 22.12
C GLU A 99 -6.97 11.02 23.56
N GLN A 100 -7.93 10.59 24.39
CA GLN A 100 -7.65 10.11 25.74
C GLN A 100 -6.82 8.82 25.74
N LEU A 101 -7.14 7.89 24.82
CA LEU A 101 -6.39 6.64 24.65
C LEU A 101 -4.95 6.93 24.22
N ARG A 102 -4.75 7.80 23.22
CA ARG A 102 -3.42 8.21 22.76
C ARG A 102 -2.61 8.85 23.89
N CYS A 103 -3.23 9.73 24.67
CA CYS A 103 -2.57 10.39 25.80
C CYS A 103 -2.12 9.40 26.88
N LEU A 104 -3.00 8.48 27.29
CA LEU A 104 -2.67 7.43 28.26
C LEU A 104 -1.54 6.53 27.74
N ALA A 105 -1.64 6.09 26.48
CA ALA A 105 -0.64 5.22 25.87
C ALA A 105 0.74 5.87 25.83
N HIS A 106 0.82 7.16 25.51
CA HIS A 106 2.08 7.91 25.49
C HIS A 106 2.77 7.93 26.86
N ARG A 107 2.01 7.98 27.96
CA ARG A 107 2.54 7.95 29.33
C ARG A 107 2.83 6.53 29.84
N LEU A 108 2.31 5.50 29.18
CA LEU A 108 2.55 4.09 29.47
C LEU A 108 3.67 3.52 28.60
N SER A 109 4.80 4.24 28.49
CA SER A 109 5.92 3.81 27.64
C SER A 109 6.50 2.45 28.06
N GLU A 110 6.41 2.12 29.35
CA GLU A 110 6.63 0.77 29.90
C GLU A 110 5.30 0.20 30.40
N PRO A 111 4.56 -0.53 29.54
CA PRO A 111 3.28 -1.10 29.91
C PRO A 111 3.47 -2.14 31.04
N PRO A 112 2.51 -2.27 31.97
CA PRO A 112 2.54 -3.32 32.99
C PRO A 112 2.55 -4.71 32.35
N GLU A 113 3.15 -5.69 33.04
CA GLU A 113 3.16 -7.08 32.58
C GLU A 113 1.74 -7.65 32.44
N ASP A 114 0.83 -7.21 33.31
CA ASP A 114 -0.58 -7.58 33.27
C ASP A 114 -1.37 -6.69 32.29
N LEU A 115 -1.37 -7.10 31.02
CA LEU A 115 -2.20 -6.50 29.97
C LEU A 115 -3.69 -6.77 30.16
N ASP A 116 -4.08 -7.70 31.04
CA ASP A 116 -5.49 -8.00 31.32
C ASP A 116 -6.13 -6.90 32.17
N ALA A 117 -5.33 -6.20 32.97
CA ALA A 117 -5.73 -5.07 33.80
C ALA A 117 -5.91 -3.74 33.02
N LEU A 118 -5.61 -3.70 31.71
CA LEU A 118 -5.72 -2.50 30.88
C LEU A 118 -6.98 -2.51 29.99
N PRO A 119 -7.52 -1.33 29.62
CA PRO A 119 -8.61 -1.24 28.64
C PRO A 119 -8.16 -1.80 27.28
N LEU A 120 -8.97 -2.65 26.65
CA LEU A 120 -8.61 -3.29 25.38
C LEU A 120 -8.24 -2.29 24.28
N ASP A 121 -9.03 -1.22 24.16
CA ASP A 121 -8.85 -0.20 23.12
C ASP A 121 -7.58 0.64 23.34
N LEU A 122 -7.04 0.68 24.57
CA LEU A 122 -5.77 1.35 24.87
C LEU A 122 -4.59 0.63 24.24
N LEU A 123 -4.66 -0.69 24.12
CA LEU A 123 -3.59 -1.51 23.55
C LEU A 123 -3.31 -1.17 22.09
N LEU A 124 -4.32 -0.67 21.36
CA LEU A 124 -4.19 -0.22 19.96
C LEU A 124 -3.23 0.96 19.79
N PHE A 125 -2.98 1.72 20.85
CA PHE A 125 -2.14 2.92 20.85
C PHE A 125 -0.74 2.67 21.44
N LEU A 126 -0.50 1.49 22.05
CA LEU A 126 0.82 1.12 22.56
C LEU A 126 1.75 0.74 21.42
N ASN A 127 3.06 0.93 21.62
CA ASN A 127 4.05 0.53 20.63
C ASN A 127 4.22 -1.00 20.62
N PRO A 128 3.94 -1.70 19.51
CA PRO A 128 4.12 -3.16 19.44
C PRO A 128 5.57 -3.60 19.70
N ASP A 129 6.56 -2.76 19.37
CA ASP A 129 7.99 -3.08 19.56
C ASP A 129 8.37 -3.26 21.04
N ALA A 130 7.59 -2.67 21.95
CA ALA A 130 7.76 -2.86 23.40
C ALA A 130 7.46 -4.31 23.85
N PHE A 131 6.78 -5.10 23.03
CA PHE A 131 6.41 -6.49 23.30
C PHE A 131 7.30 -7.47 22.54
N SER A 132 8.61 -7.28 22.69
CA SER A 132 9.63 -8.13 22.06
C SER A 132 9.66 -9.53 22.70
N GLY A 133 9.87 -10.54 21.85
CA GLY A 133 9.93 -11.95 22.25
C GLY A 133 8.59 -12.71 22.10
N PRO A 134 8.64 -14.03 21.87
CA PRO A 134 7.47 -14.80 21.42
C PRO A 134 6.29 -14.78 22.40
N GLN A 135 6.56 -14.81 23.72
CA GLN A 135 5.50 -14.83 24.74
C GLN A 135 4.82 -13.47 24.90
N ALA A 136 5.61 -12.39 25.02
CA ALA A 136 5.08 -11.03 25.15
C ALA A 136 4.27 -10.63 23.91
N CYS A 137 4.82 -10.95 22.73
CA CYS A 137 4.16 -10.74 21.46
C CYS A 137 2.82 -11.49 21.36
N THR A 138 2.82 -12.80 21.63
CA THR A 138 1.59 -13.62 21.58
C THR A 138 0.54 -13.10 22.56
N ARG A 139 0.95 -12.75 23.78
CA ARG A 139 0.04 -12.18 24.79
C ARG A 139 -0.56 -10.87 24.32
N PHE A 140 0.27 -9.94 23.83
CA PHE A 140 -0.18 -8.64 23.31
C PHE A 140 -1.17 -8.81 22.16
N PHE A 141 -0.80 -9.55 21.10
CA PHE A 141 -1.67 -9.69 19.93
C PHE A 141 -2.93 -10.49 20.22
N SER A 142 -2.91 -11.47 21.14
CA SER A 142 -4.14 -12.16 21.58
C SER A 142 -5.19 -11.23 22.22
N ARG A 143 -4.73 -10.11 22.79
CA ARG A 143 -5.61 -9.04 23.31
C ARG A 143 -6.04 -8.11 22.19
N ILE A 144 -5.13 -7.71 21.30
CA ILE A 144 -5.45 -6.88 20.11
C ILE A 144 -6.52 -7.54 19.24
N THR A 145 -6.51 -8.87 19.08
CA THR A 145 -7.55 -9.62 18.36
C THR A 145 -8.97 -9.32 18.87
N LYS A 146 -9.12 -8.99 20.17
CA LYS A 146 -10.40 -8.69 20.83
C LYS A 146 -10.73 -7.19 20.83
N ALA A 147 -9.76 -6.33 20.55
CA ALA A 147 -9.94 -4.88 20.55
C ALA A 147 -10.64 -4.41 19.27
N ASN A 148 -11.34 -3.27 19.34
CA ASN A 148 -12.01 -2.71 18.18
C ASN A 148 -11.03 -1.84 17.36
N VAL A 149 -10.31 -2.45 16.43
CA VAL A 149 -9.35 -1.75 15.55
C VAL A 149 -9.99 -0.62 14.72
N ASP A 150 -11.31 -0.65 14.53
CA ASP A 150 -12.04 0.36 13.76
C ASP A 150 -12.28 1.67 14.53
N LEU A 151 -11.82 1.76 15.78
CA LEU A 151 -11.61 3.04 16.46
C LEU A 151 -10.52 3.89 15.79
N LEU A 152 -9.58 3.23 15.09
CA LEU A 152 -8.52 3.89 14.34
C LEU A 152 -8.87 3.88 12.85
N PRO A 153 -8.75 5.02 12.14
CA PRO A 153 -8.87 5.02 10.69
C PRO A 153 -7.76 4.17 10.07
N ARG A 154 -8.01 3.51 8.93
CA ARG A 154 -7.03 2.63 8.26
C ARG A 154 -5.68 3.30 7.97
N GLY A 155 -5.69 4.62 7.74
CA GLY A 155 -4.49 5.43 7.51
C GLY A 155 -3.76 5.88 8.78
N ALA A 156 -4.28 5.60 9.98
CA ALA A 156 -3.61 5.97 11.22
C ALA A 156 -2.29 5.20 11.38
N PRO A 157 -1.19 5.86 11.78
CA PRO A 157 0.10 5.20 11.96
C PRO A 157 0.05 4.13 13.05
N GLU A 158 -0.80 4.28 14.06
CA GLU A 158 -1.05 3.25 15.08
C GLU A 158 -1.59 1.97 14.42
N ARG A 159 -2.61 2.07 13.56
CA ARG A 159 -3.21 0.92 12.87
C ARG A 159 -2.29 0.30 11.82
N GLN A 160 -1.59 1.13 11.05
CA GLN A 160 -0.66 0.66 10.02
C GLN A 160 0.52 -0.14 10.57
N ARG A 161 0.96 0.14 11.80
CA ARG A 161 2.04 -0.59 12.47
C ARG A 161 1.60 -1.94 13.04
N LEU A 162 0.32 -2.08 13.44
CA LEU A 162 -0.18 -3.30 14.08
C LEU A 162 -0.18 -4.51 13.14
N LEU A 163 -0.61 -4.34 11.89
CA LEU A 163 -0.70 -5.45 10.94
C LEU A 163 0.65 -6.15 10.66
N PRO A 164 1.73 -5.46 10.25
CA PRO A 164 3.01 -6.12 9.99
C PRO A 164 3.60 -6.73 11.27
N ALA A 165 3.46 -6.06 12.42
CA ALA A 165 3.90 -6.59 13.70
C ALA A 165 3.12 -7.86 14.09
N ALA A 166 1.81 -7.91 13.86
CA ALA A 166 0.99 -9.10 14.09
C ALA A 166 1.42 -10.27 13.20
N LEU A 167 1.61 -10.02 11.89
CA LEU A 167 2.06 -11.05 10.94
C LEU A 167 3.42 -11.62 11.34
N ALA A 168 4.37 -10.76 11.74
CA ALA A 168 5.66 -11.18 12.27
C ALA A 168 5.52 -11.99 13.56
N CYS A 169 4.62 -11.57 14.46
CA CYS A 169 4.35 -12.26 15.72
C CYS A 169 3.87 -13.70 15.53
N TRP A 170 2.93 -13.89 14.60
CA TRP A 170 2.33 -15.18 14.30
C TRP A 170 3.21 -16.04 13.39
N GLY A 171 4.37 -15.53 12.95
CA GLY A 171 5.29 -16.26 12.09
C GLY A 171 4.78 -16.46 10.67
N VAL A 172 3.83 -15.63 10.21
CA VAL A 172 3.29 -15.71 8.86
C VAL A 172 4.37 -15.30 7.86
N ARG A 173 4.73 -16.21 6.96
CA ARG A 173 5.66 -15.97 5.85
C ARG A 173 4.90 -16.09 4.53
N GLY A 174 5.01 -15.06 3.68
CA GLY A 174 4.28 -15.01 2.41
C GLY A 174 2.84 -14.51 2.57
N SER A 175 1.97 -14.87 1.62
CA SER A 175 0.56 -14.41 1.59
C SER A 175 -0.46 -15.54 1.76
N LEU A 176 0.00 -16.76 2.06
CA LEU A 176 -0.80 -17.92 2.43
C LEU A 176 -1.14 -17.89 3.93
N LEU A 177 -2.43 -17.91 4.26
CA LEU A 177 -2.96 -17.88 5.61
C LEU A 177 -3.83 -19.10 5.87
N SER A 178 -3.72 -19.66 7.07
CA SER A 178 -4.67 -20.63 7.60
C SER A 178 -5.89 -19.94 8.24
N GLU A 179 -6.94 -20.69 8.51
CA GLU A 179 -8.10 -20.18 9.26
C GLU A 179 -7.70 -19.69 10.67
N ALA A 180 -6.72 -20.35 11.28
CA ALA A 180 -6.19 -19.96 12.60
C ALA A 180 -5.50 -18.59 12.52
N ASP A 181 -4.75 -18.32 11.45
CA ASP A 181 -4.07 -17.03 11.26
C ASP A 181 -5.08 -15.90 11.06
N VAL A 182 -6.10 -16.11 10.22
CA VAL A 182 -7.18 -15.12 10.02
C VAL A 182 -7.92 -14.83 11.32
N ARG A 183 -8.18 -15.86 12.13
CA ARG A 183 -8.81 -15.72 13.44
C ARG A 183 -7.92 -14.97 14.43
N ALA A 184 -6.61 -15.25 14.43
CA ALA A 184 -5.64 -14.58 15.28
C ALA A 184 -5.46 -13.10 14.92
N LEU A 185 -5.54 -12.74 13.64
CA LEU A 185 -5.51 -11.34 13.18
C LEU A 185 -6.77 -10.56 13.57
N GLY A 186 -7.92 -11.24 13.68
CA GLY A 186 -9.18 -10.62 14.10
C GLY A 186 -9.56 -9.42 13.22
N GLY A 187 -9.73 -8.24 13.83
CA GLY A 187 -10.01 -6.98 13.12
C GLY A 187 -9.01 -6.63 12.03
N LEU A 188 -7.72 -6.89 12.26
CA LEU A 188 -6.62 -6.55 11.35
C LEU A 188 -6.68 -7.33 10.04
N ALA A 189 -7.38 -8.47 10.00
CA ALA A 189 -7.56 -9.23 8.76
C ALA A 189 -8.30 -8.42 7.67
N CYS A 190 -9.06 -7.39 8.04
CA CYS A 190 -9.72 -6.47 7.10
C CYS A 190 -8.75 -5.49 6.42
N ASP A 191 -7.52 -5.37 6.93
CA ASP A 191 -6.47 -4.50 6.40
C ASP A 191 -5.43 -5.27 5.59
N LEU A 192 -5.61 -6.59 5.41
CA LEU A 192 -4.71 -7.41 4.62
C LEU A 192 -4.72 -6.98 3.14
N PRO A 193 -3.55 -6.73 2.53
CA PRO A 193 -3.47 -6.33 1.12
C PRO A 193 -4.05 -7.37 0.16
N GLY A 194 -4.42 -6.94 -1.06
CA GLY A 194 -5.05 -7.78 -2.09
C GLY A 194 -4.28 -9.07 -2.42
N ARG A 195 -2.95 -9.11 -2.29
CA ARG A 195 -2.15 -10.34 -2.48
C ARG A 195 -2.53 -11.47 -1.52
N PHE A 196 -2.86 -11.16 -0.27
CA PHE A 196 -3.33 -12.16 0.70
C PHE A 196 -4.71 -12.68 0.29
N VAL A 197 -5.58 -11.79 -0.18
CA VAL A 197 -6.90 -12.16 -0.68
C VAL A 197 -6.79 -13.10 -1.88
N ALA A 198 -5.81 -12.86 -2.77
CA ALA A 198 -5.58 -13.70 -3.96
C ALA A 198 -5.08 -15.11 -3.60
N GLU A 199 -4.11 -15.23 -2.68
CA GLU A 199 -3.51 -16.53 -2.30
C GLU A 199 -4.34 -17.30 -1.27
N SER A 200 -5.11 -16.60 -0.42
CA SER A 200 -5.84 -17.17 0.72
C SER A 200 -7.35 -16.90 0.66
N ALA A 201 -7.91 -16.87 -0.55
CA ALA A 201 -9.32 -16.54 -0.80
C ALA A 201 -10.30 -17.38 0.04
N GLU A 202 -10.02 -18.68 0.21
CA GLU A 202 -10.88 -19.62 0.93
C GLU A 202 -11.19 -19.16 2.36
N VAL A 203 -10.16 -18.71 3.08
CA VAL A 203 -10.27 -18.29 4.48
C VAL A 203 -10.57 -16.79 4.64
N LEU A 204 -10.18 -15.97 3.67
CA LEU A 204 -10.33 -14.50 3.76
C LEU A 204 -11.65 -13.98 3.21
N LEU A 205 -12.23 -14.56 2.16
CA LEU A 205 -13.49 -14.05 1.60
C LEU A 205 -14.62 -13.96 2.65
N PRO A 206 -14.86 -14.98 3.51
CA PRO A 206 -15.85 -14.87 4.59
C PRO A 206 -15.54 -13.75 5.59
N ARG A 207 -14.24 -13.51 5.84
CA ARG A 207 -13.81 -12.42 6.72
C ARG A 207 -14.09 -11.06 6.10
N LEU A 208 -13.77 -10.87 4.81
CA LEU A 208 -13.99 -9.63 4.06
C LEU A 208 -15.46 -9.23 3.99
N VAL A 209 -16.38 -10.20 3.88
CA VAL A 209 -17.84 -9.95 3.95
C VAL A 209 -18.24 -9.21 5.23
N SER A 210 -17.54 -9.47 6.33
CA SER A 210 -17.85 -8.92 7.65
C SER A 210 -17.06 -7.66 7.99
N CYS A 211 -16.16 -7.22 7.10
CA CYS A 211 -15.33 -6.05 7.33
C CYS A 211 -16.18 -4.76 7.25
N PRO A 212 -15.95 -3.80 8.16
CA PRO A 212 -16.63 -2.52 8.10
C PRO A 212 -16.02 -1.63 7.01
N GLY A 213 -16.90 -0.93 6.31
CA GLY A 213 -16.53 0.00 5.24
C GLY A 213 -16.21 -0.67 3.91
N PRO A 214 -15.93 0.13 2.87
CA PRO A 214 -15.54 -0.40 1.57
C PRO A 214 -14.16 -1.07 1.66
N LEU A 215 -13.98 -2.12 0.86
CA LEU A 215 -12.66 -2.69 0.60
C LEU A 215 -11.85 -1.72 -0.27
N ASP A 216 -10.54 -1.73 -0.14
CA ASP A 216 -9.66 -1.00 -1.06
C ASP A 216 -9.66 -1.63 -2.46
N GLN A 217 -9.05 -0.94 -3.43
CA GLN A 217 -9.13 -1.34 -4.83
C GLN A 217 -8.42 -2.68 -5.09
N ASP A 218 -7.30 -2.95 -4.44
CA ASP A 218 -6.55 -4.20 -4.61
C ASP A 218 -7.26 -5.39 -3.97
N GLN A 219 -7.87 -5.22 -2.78
CA GLN A 219 -8.75 -6.22 -2.17
C GLN A 219 -9.97 -6.50 -3.05
N GLN A 220 -10.60 -5.46 -3.62
CA GLN A 220 -11.75 -5.64 -4.50
C GLN A 220 -11.39 -6.44 -5.75
N GLU A 221 -10.26 -6.14 -6.39
CA GLU A 221 -9.83 -6.85 -7.59
C GLU A 221 -9.48 -8.32 -7.29
N ALA A 222 -8.75 -8.56 -6.21
CA ALA A 222 -8.42 -9.92 -5.77
C ALA A 222 -9.66 -10.73 -5.39
N ALA A 223 -10.60 -10.13 -4.64
CA ALA A 223 -11.86 -10.77 -4.28
C ALA A 223 -12.72 -11.05 -5.51
N ARG A 224 -12.78 -10.13 -6.48
CA ARG A 224 -13.49 -10.32 -7.75
C ARG A 224 -12.90 -11.48 -8.55
N ALA A 225 -11.57 -11.51 -8.71
CA ALA A 225 -10.88 -12.59 -9.41
C ALA A 225 -11.13 -13.95 -8.75
N ALA A 226 -11.06 -14.01 -7.41
CA ALA A 226 -11.33 -15.23 -6.65
C ALA A 226 -12.77 -15.73 -6.80
N LEU A 227 -13.77 -14.84 -6.71
CA LEU A 227 -15.18 -15.18 -6.89
C LEU A 227 -15.50 -15.58 -8.33
N GLN A 228 -14.85 -14.97 -9.32
CA GLN A 228 -15.00 -15.33 -10.73
C GLN A 228 -14.35 -16.68 -11.06
N GLY A 229 -13.20 -16.98 -10.46
CA GLY A 229 -12.48 -18.24 -10.67
C GLY A 229 -13.23 -19.46 -10.12
N GLY A 230 -14.22 -19.26 -9.25
CA GLY A 230 -15.06 -20.33 -8.73
C GLY A 230 -14.38 -21.24 -7.71
N GLY A 231 -13.38 -20.72 -7.00
CA GLY A 231 -12.70 -21.42 -5.92
C GLY A 231 -13.56 -21.53 -4.64
N PRO A 232 -13.06 -22.27 -3.62
CA PRO A 232 -13.69 -22.31 -2.31
C PRO A 232 -13.68 -20.92 -1.63
N PRO A 233 -14.63 -20.64 -0.72
CA PRO A 233 -15.63 -21.57 -0.20
C PRO A 233 -16.95 -21.58 -1.00
N TYR A 234 -17.12 -20.68 -1.97
CA TYR A 234 -18.42 -20.45 -2.60
C TYR A 234 -18.63 -21.20 -3.92
N GLY A 235 -17.54 -21.63 -4.57
CA GLY A 235 -17.61 -22.30 -5.87
C GLY A 235 -17.96 -21.35 -7.02
N PRO A 236 -18.17 -21.87 -8.23
CA PRO A 236 -18.44 -21.07 -9.41
C PRO A 236 -19.78 -20.33 -9.30
N PRO A 237 -19.90 -19.08 -9.81
CA PRO A 237 -21.12 -18.29 -9.72
C PRO A 237 -22.38 -18.97 -10.30
N SER A 238 -22.20 -19.88 -11.26
CA SER A 238 -23.28 -20.66 -11.87
C SER A 238 -23.94 -21.67 -10.92
N THR A 239 -23.26 -22.05 -9.84
CA THR A 239 -23.78 -23.01 -8.83
C THR A 239 -24.25 -22.32 -7.55
N TRP A 240 -24.24 -20.98 -7.50
CA TRP A 240 -24.61 -20.25 -6.29
C TRP A 240 -26.09 -20.39 -5.95
N SER A 241 -26.35 -20.54 -4.66
CA SER A 241 -27.69 -20.63 -4.08
C SER A 241 -28.11 -19.30 -3.44
N VAL A 242 -29.37 -19.21 -3.00
CA VAL A 242 -29.84 -18.02 -2.26
C VAL A 242 -29.03 -17.82 -0.96
N SER A 243 -28.64 -18.89 -0.27
CA SER A 243 -27.81 -18.79 0.93
C SER A 243 -26.38 -18.33 0.61
N THR A 244 -25.84 -18.69 -0.55
CA THR A 244 -24.56 -18.17 -1.02
C THR A 244 -24.62 -16.65 -1.22
N MET A 245 -25.71 -16.17 -1.83
CA MET A 245 -25.95 -14.72 -2.00
C MET A 245 -26.08 -13.99 -0.66
N ASP A 246 -26.75 -14.60 0.33
CA ASP A 246 -26.86 -14.07 1.69
C ASP A 246 -25.47 -14.01 2.38
N ALA A 247 -24.65 -15.03 2.19
CA ALA A 247 -23.28 -15.08 2.71
C ALA A 247 -22.36 -14.06 2.03
N LEU A 248 -22.63 -13.64 0.79
CA LEU A 248 -21.84 -12.65 0.04
C LEU A 248 -22.35 -11.21 0.19
N ARG A 249 -23.27 -10.94 1.13
CA ARG A 249 -23.92 -9.63 1.31
C ARG A 249 -22.97 -8.43 1.34
N GLY A 250 -21.80 -8.56 2.00
CA GLY A 250 -20.81 -7.49 2.14
C GLY A 250 -19.97 -7.28 0.88
N LEU A 251 -19.93 -8.27 -0.02
CA LEU A 251 -19.16 -8.26 -1.26
C LEU A 251 -20.03 -8.00 -2.50
N LEU A 252 -21.33 -7.75 -2.35
CA LEU A 252 -22.22 -7.40 -3.46
C LEU A 252 -21.68 -6.25 -4.33
N PRO A 253 -21.08 -5.17 -3.79
CA PRO A 253 -20.49 -4.11 -4.61
C PRO A 253 -19.28 -4.56 -5.45
N VAL A 254 -18.63 -5.66 -5.05
CA VAL A 254 -17.44 -6.21 -5.73
C VAL A 254 -17.83 -7.07 -6.94
N LEU A 255 -19.07 -7.60 -6.95
CA LEU A 255 -19.59 -8.44 -8.02
C LEU A 255 -19.63 -7.67 -9.35
N GLY A 256 -18.69 -7.99 -10.24
CA GLY A 256 -18.67 -7.44 -11.59
C GLY A 256 -19.78 -8.01 -12.48
N GLN A 257 -20.00 -7.37 -13.63
CA GLN A 257 -20.95 -7.85 -14.65
C GLN A 257 -20.75 -9.33 -15.07
N PRO A 258 -19.51 -9.84 -15.25
CA PRO A 258 -19.30 -11.25 -15.62
C PRO A 258 -19.82 -12.23 -14.57
N ILE A 259 -19.63 -11.92 -13.29
CA ILE A 259 -20.11 -12.74 -12.18
C ILE A 259 -21.63 -12.69 -12.14
N ILE A 260 -22.22 -11.49 -12.17
CA ILE A 260 -23.69 -11.29 -12.08
C ILE A 260 -24.43 -12.06 -13.19
N ARG A 261 -23.91 -12.06 -14.42
CA ARG A 261 -24.51 -12.79 -15.55
C ARG A 261 -24.42 -14.30 -15.42
N SER A 262 -23.45 -14.79 -14.66
CA SER A 262 -23.23 -16.22 -14.45
C SER A 262 -24.15 -16.79 -13.36
N ILE A 263 -24.75 -15.95 -12.51
CA ILE A 263 -25.67 -16.39 -11.46
C ILE A 263 -27.02 -16.78 -12.08
N PRO A 264 -27.60 -17.95 -11.74
CA PRO A 264 -28.91 -18.35 -12.25
C PRO A 264 -30.00 -17.31 -11.94
N GLN A 265 -30.73 -16.87 -12.96
CA GLN A 265 -31.73 -15.80 -12.82
C GLN A 265 -32.83 -16.11 -11.78
N GLY A 266 -33.23 -17.38 -11.67
CA GLY A 266 -34.18 -17.82 -10.64
C GLY A 266 -33.69 -17.59 -9.21
N ILE A 267 -32.38 -17.74 -8.97
CA ILE A 267 -31.75 -17.48 -7.67
C ILE A 267 -31.69 -15.98 -7.40
N VAL A 268 -31.31 -15.16 -8.38
CA VAL A 268 -31.30 -13.69 -8.25
C VAL A 268 -32.70 -13.16 -7.93
N ALA A 269 -33.73 -13.69 -8.60
CA ALA A 269 -35.12 -13.31 -8.35
C ALA A 269 -35.60 -13.75 -6.95
N ALA A 270 -35.33 -14.99 -6.56
CA ALA A 270 -35.71 -15.52 -5.24
C ALA A 270 -35.00 -14.78 -4.10
N TRP A 271 -33.71 -14.49 -4.25
CA TRP A 271 -32.92 -13.73 -3.30
C TRP A 271 -33.46 -12.29 -3.17
N ARG A 272 -33.70 -11.59 -4.29
CA ARG A 272 -34.27 -10.23 -4.27
C ARG A 272 -35.64 -10.19 -3.58
N GLN A 273 -36.50 -11.16 -3.85
CA GLN A 273 -37.80 -11.26 -3.16
C GLN A 273 -37.63 -11.49 -1.66
N ARG A 274 -36.71 -12.36 -1.23
CA ARG A 274 -36.40 -12.59 0.19
C ARG A 274 -35.83 -11.33 0.85
N SER A 275 -34.81 -10.70 0.26
CA SER A 275 -34.18 -9.48 0.75
C SER A 275 -35.18 -8.33 0.89
N SER A 276 -36.18 -8.24 -0.01
CA SER A 276 -37.24 -7.23 0.11
C SER A 276 -38.21 -7.45 1.29
N ARG A 277 -38.30 -8.69 1.79
CA ARG A 277 -39.17 -9.06 2.93
C ARG A 277 -38.44 -9.03 4.26
N ASP A 278 -37.11 -9.20 4.25
CA ASP A 278 -36.31 -9.23 5.47
C ASP A 278 -36.17 -7.82 6.07
N PRO A 279 -36.67 -7.58 7.30
CA PRO A 279 -36.50 -6.30 7.98
C PRO A 279 -35.04 -5.95 8.21
N SER A 280 -34.10 -6.89 8.23
CA SER A 280 -32.67 -6.58 8.40
C SER A 280 -32.10 -5.78 7.22
N TRP A 281 -32.73 -5.87 6.04
CA TRP A 281 -32.45 -5.02 4.87
C TRP A 281 -33.04 -3.62 5.01
N ARG A 282 -34.14 -3.48 5.76
CA ARG A 282 -34.46 -2.20 6.40
C ARG A 282 -33.47 -2.05 7.54
N GLN A 283 -32.20 -1.78 7.21
CA GLN A 283 -31.26 -1.32 8.21
C GLN A 283 -32.01 -0.33 9.08
N PRO A 284 -31.95 -0.47 10.43
CA PRO A 284 -32.46 0.56 11.28
C PRO A 284 -31.91 1.85 10.69
N GLU A 285 -32.75 2.87 10.63
CA GLU A 285 -32.31 4.23 10.45
C GLU A 285 -31.40 4.56 11.66
N ARG A 286 -30.23 3.90 11.80
CA ARG A 286 -28.97 4.61 11.81
C ARG A 286 -29.22 5.70 10.82
N THR A 287 -29.32 6.88 11.38
CA THR A 287 -29.33 8.16 10.73
C THR A 287 -28.09 8.23 9.82
N ILE A 288 -28.07 7.40 8.77
CA ILE A 288 -27.81 7.82 7.43
C ILE A 288 -28.83 8.92 7.32
N LEU A 289 -28.41 10.11 7.75
CA LEU A 289 -28.66 11.34 7.04
C LEU A 289 -28.72 10.87 5.60
N ARG A 290 -29.93 10.56 5.10
CA ARG A 290 -30.15 10.30 3.69
C ARG A 290 -29.36 11.43 3.09
N PRO A 291 -28.24 11.17 2.36
CA PRO A 291 -27.57 12.23 1.68
C PRO A 291 -28.66 12.64 0.71
N ARG A 292 -29.42 13.66 1.13
CA ARG A 292 -30.46 14.28 0.34
C ARG A 292 -29.72 14.53 -0.92
N PHE A 293 -30.11 13.76 -1.94
CA PHE A 293 -29.65 13.82 -3.32
C PHE A 293 -28.84 15.07 -3.48
N ARG A 294 -27.52 14.91 -3.28
CA ARG A 294 -26.51 15.96 -3.34
C ARG A 294 -27.20 17.32 -3.38
N ARG A 295 -27.81 17.75 -2.25
CA ARG A 295 -28.13 19.17 -2.11
C ARG A 295 -26.75 19.73 -2.33
N GLU A 296 -26.53 20.36 -3.48
CA GLU A 296 -25.41 21.26 -3.69
C GLU A 296 -25.17 21.83 -2.32
N VAL A 297 -24.02 21.47 -1.70
CA VAL A 297 -23.68 22.02 -0.39
C VAL A 297 -23.96 23.47 -0.58
N GLU A 298 -25.05 23.92 0.04
CA GLU A 298 -25.66 25.20 -0.23
C GLU A 298 -24.57 26.09 0.27
N LYS A 299 -23.69 26.54 -0.65
CA LYS A 299 -22.33 27.01 -0.33
C LYS A 299 -22.59 28.05 0.71
N THR A 300 -22.36 27.71 1.98
CA THR A 300 -22.86 28.54 3.08
C THR A 300 -22.07 29.79 2.90
N ALA A 301 -22.74 30.84 2.44
CA ALA A 301 -22.05 32.06 2.06
C ALA A 301 -21.21 32.47 3.26
N CYS A 302 -19.93 32.77 3.03
CA CYS A 302 -19.04 33.15 4.10
C CYS A 302 -19.70 34.28 4.91
N PRO A 303 -19.88 34.12 6.24
CA PRO A 303 -20.47 35.15 7.07
C PRO A 303 -19.73 36.48 6.89
N SER A 304 -20.46 37.58 6.74
CA SER A 304 -19.89 38.93 6.65
C SER A 304 -18.93 39.17 7.83
N GLY A 305 -17.66 39.44 7.53
CA GLY A 305 -16.60 39.65 8.52
C GLY A 305 -15.66 38.46 8.77
N LYS A 306 -16.02 37.24 8.34
CA LYS A 306 -15.14 36.06 8.41
C LYS A 306 -14.37 35.75 7.13
N LYS A 307 -14.50 36.58 6.08
CA LYS A 307 -13.75 36.35 4.84
C LYS A 307 -12.26 36.56 5.10
N ALA A 308 -11.46 35.51 4.88
CA ALA A 308 -10.02 35.57 5.06
C ALA A 308 -9.42 36.55 4.04
N ARG A 309 -8.67 37.53 4.53
CA ARG A 309 -7.90 38.47 3.69
C ARG A 309 -6.42 38.07 3.60
N GLU A 310 -5.99 37.24 4.54
CA GLU A 310 -4.62 36.81 4.72
C GLU A 310 -4.64 35.39 5.33
N ILE A 311 -3.66 34.56 4.98
CA ILE A 311 -3.42 33.27 5.61
C ILE A 311 -2.61 33.52 6.89
N ASP A 312 -3.28 33.41 8.04
CA ASP A 312 -2.72 33.65 9.37
C ASP A 312 -3.24 32.65 10.41
N GLU A 313 -2.72 32.74 11.64
CA GLU A 313 -3.06 31.85 12.75
C GLU A 313 -4.54 31.88 13.16
N SER A 314 -5.31 32.92 12.79
CA SER A 314 -6.73 33.00 13.11
C SER A 314 -7.55 31.92 12.39
N LEU A 315 -7.03 31.39 11.28
CA LEU A 315 -7.66 30.31 10.51
C LEU A 315 -7.65 28.97 11.25
N ILE A 316 -6.80 28.78 12.26
CA ILE A 316 -6.80 27.57 13.09
C ILE A 316 -8.17 27.38 13.77
N PHE A 317 -8.82 28.48 14.16
CA PHE A 317 -10.11 28.46 14.87
C PHE A 317 -11.31 28.25 13.94
N TYR A 318 -11.10 28.23 12.62
CA TYR A 318 -12.18 28.03 11.66
C TYR A 318 -12.58 26.56 11.63
N LYS A 319 -13.87 26.30 11.68
CA LYS A 319 -14.41 24.96 11.40
C LYS A 319 -14.16 24.60 9.94
N LYS A 320 -14.15 23.31 9.65
CA LYS A 320 -13.96 22.76 8.28
C LYS A 320 -14.78 23.50 7.22
N TRP A 321 -16.08 23.67 7.46
CA TRP A 321 -16.97 24.36 6.52
C TRP A 321 -16.70 25.87 6.43
N GLU A 322 -16.21 26.52 7.51
CA GLU A 322 -15.88 27.94 7.51
C GLU A 322 -14.63 28.19 6.67
N LEU A 323 -13.61 27.34 6.78
CA LEU A 323 -12.45 27.40 5.88
C LEU A 323 -12.88 27.23 4.41
N GLU A 324 -13.71 26.22 4.14
CA GLU A 324 -14.24 25.94 2.80
C GLU A 324 -15.00 27.16 2.24
N ALA A 325 -15.80 27.85 3.06
CA ALA A 325 -16.59 28.98 2.62
C ALA A 325 -15.80 30.30 2.53
N CYS A 326 -14.85 30.54 3.43
CA CYS A 326 -14.29 31.88 3.69
C CYS A 326 -12.85 32.11 3.20
N VAL A 327 -12.09 31.05 2.90
CA VAL A 327 -10.75 31.17 2.34
C VAL A 327 -10.83 31.20 0.82
N ASP A 328 -10.26 32.25 0.21
CA ASP A 328 -10.16 32.35 -1.23
C ASP A 328 -9.02 31.47 -1.77
N ALA A 329 -9.28 30.71 -2.85
CA ALA A 329 -8.31 29.76 -3.37
C ALA A 329 -7.09 30.45 -4.01
N ALA A 330 -7.27 31.62 -4.63
CA ALA A 330 -6.16 32.36 -5.22
C ALA A 330 -5.28 32.98 -4.13
N LEU A 331 -5.90 33.54 -3.07
CA LEU A 331 -5.18 33.97 -1.88
C LEU A 331 -4.35 32.83 -1.28
N LEU A 332 -4.96 31.66 -1.08
CA LEU A 332 -4.29 30.47 -0.58
C LEU A 332 -3.08 30.09 -1.43
N ALA A 333 -3.23 30.04 -2.76
CA ALA A 333 -2.14 29.72 -3.67
C ALA A 333 -0.99 30.74 -3.61
N THR A 334 -1.30 32.04 -3.49
CA THR A 334 -0.27 33.10 -3.40
C THR A 334 0.46 33.14 -2.06
N GLN A 335 -0.16 32.66 -0.98
CA GLN A 335 0.39 32.67 0.37
C GLN A 335 0.70 31.25 0.89
N MET A 336 1.03 30.32 -0.02
CA MET A 336 1.25 28.91 0.32
C MET A 336 2.35 28.72 1.39
N ASP A 337 3.40 29.54 1.37
CA ASP A 337 4.47 29.52 2.38
C ASP A 337 3.95 29.64 3.81
N ARG A 338 2.92 30.47 4.00
CA ARG A 338 2.33 30.70 5.32
C ARG A 338 1.51 29.53 5.82
N VAL A 339 0.95 28.74 4.90
CA VAL A 339 0.19 27.54 5.26
C VAL A 339 1.06 26.57 6.05
N ASN A 340 2.34 26.43 5.66
CA ASN A 340 3.30 25.56 6.34
C ASN A 340 3.72 26.08 7.72
N ALA A 341 3.60 27.39 7.97
CA ALA A 341 3.91 27.99 9.27
C ALA A 341 2.78 27.80 10.30
N ILE A 342 1.59 27.37 9.86
CA ILE A 342 0.40 27.27 10.70
C ILE A 342 0.10 25.78 10.96
N PRO A 343 -0.10 25.37 12.23
CA PRO A 343 -0.38 23.98 12.59
C PRO A 343 -1.84 23.59 12.33
N PHE A 344 -2.24 23.61 11.05
CA PHE A 344 -3.57 23.14 10.64
C PHE A 344 -3.78 21.66 10.97
N THR A 345 -5.00 21.30 11.32
CA THR A 345 -5.36 19.89 11.52
C THR A 345 -5.40 19.15 10.17
N TYR A 346 -5.31 17.82 10.21
CA TYR A 346 -5.42 17.00 8.98
C TYR A 346 -6.71 17.28 8.19
N GLU A 347 -7.83 17.51 8.87
CA GLU A 347 -9.11 17.84 8.22
C GLU A 347 -9.10 19.23 7.58
N GLN A 348 -8.42 20.21 8.19
CA GLN A 348 -8.27 21.55 7.64
C GLN A 348 -7.34 21.53 6.42
N LEU A 349 -6.24 20.77 6.46
CA LEU A 349 -5.35 20.57 5.32
C LEU A 349 -6.06 19.93 4.13
N ASP A 350 -7.00 19.00 4.37
CA ASP A 350 -7.80 18.39 3.30
C ASP A 350 -8.70 19.43 2.60
N VAL A 351 -9.25 20.40 3.36
CA VAL A 351 -10.00 21.53 2.80
C VAL A 351 -9.11 22.46 1.98
N LEU A 352 -7.93 22.80 2.51
CA LEU A 352 -6.97 23.64 1.78
C LEU A 352 -6.50 22.97 0.48
N LYS A 353 -6.23 21.66 0.53
CA LYS A 353 -5.94 20.86 -0.67
C LYS A 353 -7.09 20.93 -1.67
N HIS A 354 -8.32 20.68 -1.22
CA HIS A 354 -9.51 20.73 -2.09
C HIS A 354 -9.64 22.09 -2.80
N LYS A 355 -9.38 23.20 -2.09
CA LYS A 355 -9.38 24.54 -2.70
C LYS A 355 -8.31 24.73 -3.77
N LEU A 356 -7.11 24.20 -3.56
CA LEU A 356 -6.07 24.22 -4.58
C LEU A 356 -6.44 23.37 -5.79
N ASP A 357 -7.02 22.18 -5.56
CA ASP A 357 -7.52 21.31 -6.63
C ASP A 357 -8.63 22.00 -7.45
N GLU A 358 -9.53 22.74 -6.80
CA GLU A 358 -10.58 23.53 -7.47
C GLU A 358 -9.98 24.65 -8.34
N LEU A 359 -8.93 25.32 -7.88
CA LEU A 359 -8.27 26.40 -8.62
C LEU A 359 -7.42 25.87 -9.78
N TYR A 360 -6.79 24.71 -9.59
CA TYR A 360 -5.83 24.12 -10.51
C TYR A 360 -6.17 22.66 -10.84
N PRO A 361 -7.31 22.39 -11.50
CA PRO A 361 -7.78 21.03 -11.75
C PRO A 361 -6.83 20.22 -12.64
N GLN A 362 -6.02 20.89 -13.46
CA GLN A 362 -5.04 20.28 -14.37
C GLN A 362 -3.66 20.10 -13.74
N GLY A 363 -3.48 20.44 -12.46
CA GLY A 363 -2.20 20.40 -11.77
C GLY A 363 -1.69 21.79 -11.38
N TYR A 364 -0.94 21.83 -10.29
CA TYR A 364 -0.48 23.07 -9.68
C TYR A 364 0.64 23.71 -10.49
N PRO A 365 0.71 25.05 -10.57
CA PRO A 365 1.86 25.73 -11.14
C PRO A 365 3.09 25.52 -10.26
N GLU A 366 4.26 25.49 -10.87
CA GLU A 366 5.54 25.22 -10.17
C GLU A 366 5.80 26.20 -9.01
N SER A 367 5.35 27.45 -9.15
CA SER A 367 5.42 28.47 -8.09
C SER A 367 4.61 28.13 -6.84
N VAL A 368 3.55 27.32 -6.95
CA VAL A 368 2.79 26.82 -5.80
C VAL A 368 3.42 25.54 -5.28
N ILE A 369 3.87 24.65 -6.18
CA ILE A 369 4.49 23.37 -5.85
C ILE A 369 5.71 23.56 -4.94
N GLN A 370 6.59 24.50 -5.29
CA GLN A 370 7.81 24.80 -4.52
C GLN A 370 7.51 25.11 -3.04
N HIS A 371 6.36 25.70 -2.77
CA HIS A 371 5.98 26.19 -1.45
C HIS A 371 4.98 25.27 -0.74
N LEU A 372 4.66 24.09 -1.29
CA LEU A 372 3.71 23.16 -0.65
C LEU A 372 4.15 22.71 0.74
N GLY A 373 5.46 22.57 0.98
CA GLY A 373 6.00 22.11 2.26
C GLY A 373 5.33 20.82 2.74
N TYR A 374 4.86 20.78 3.99
CA TYR A 374 4.23 19.58 4.59
C TYR A 374 2.94 19.16 3.88
N LEU A 375 2.26 20.07 3.17
CA LEU A 375 1.08 19.74 2.38
C LEU A 375 1.43 18.75 1.24
N PHE A 376 2.69 18.68 0.79
CA PHE A 376 3.16 17.67 -0.17
C PHE A 376 2.88 16.24 0.28
N LEU A 377 3.02 15.92 1.58
CA LEU A 377 2.81 14.57 2.10
C LEU A 377 1.34 14.12 2.00
N LYS A 378 0.42 15.06 1.81
CA LYS A 378 -1.01 14.81 1.63
C LYS A 378 -1.41 14.61 0.16
N MET A 379 -0.47 14.80 -0.77
CA MET A 379 -0.72 14.65 -2.20
C MET A 379 -0.68 13.16 -2.58
N SER A 380 -1.62 12.74 -3.40
CA SER A 380 -1.58 11.40 -3.98
C SER A 380 -0.58 11.36 -5.15
N PRO A 381 -0.04 10.18 -5.52
CA PRO A 381 0.68 10.01 -6.78
C PRO A 381 -0.10 10.53 -7.99
N GLU A 382 -1.42 10.39 -7.99
CA GLU A 382 -2.31 10.86 -9.05
C GLU A 382 -2.36 12.38 -9.14
N ASP A 383 -2.27 13.08 -8.01
CA ASP A 383 -2.17 14.54 -8.00
C ASP A 383 -0.81 15.01 -8.55
N ILE A 384 0.27 14.36 -8.11
CA ILE A 384 1.65 14.71 -8.49
C ILE A 384 1.89 14.50 -9.99
N ARG A 385 1.28 13.45 -10.59
CA ARG A 385 1.40 13.19 -12.04
C ARG A 385 0.86 14.34 -12.91
N LYS A 386 -0.07 15.16 -12.39
CA LYS A 386 -0.64 16.31 -13.12
C LYS A 386 0.33 17.49 -13.20
N TRP A 387 1.29 17.56 -12.30
CA TRP A 387 2.18 18.71 -12.15
C TRP A 387 3.18 18.80 -13.29
N ASN A 388 3.80 19.96 -13.54
CA ASN A 388 4.98 20.06 -14.38
C ASN A 388 6.13 20.58 -13.52
N VAL A 389 7.06 19.71 -13.15
CA VAL A 389 8.18 20.03 -12.27
C VAL A 389 9.44 20.01 -13.11
N THR A 390 10.09 21.16 -13.23
CA THR A 390 11.28 21.34 -14.10
C THR A 390 12.45 21.96 -13.35
N SER A 391 12.16 22.75 -12.31
CA SER A 391 13.13 23.41 -11.46
C SER A 391 13.74 22.44 -10.44
N LEU A 392 15.06 22.45 -10.38
CA LEU A 392 15.79 21.73 -9.34
C LEU A 392 15.48 22.24 -7.94
N GLU A 393 15.22 23.55 -7.81
CA GLU A 393 14.89 24.16 -6.52
C GLU A 393 13.52 23.69 -6.01
N THR A 394 12.54 23.53 -6.91
CA THR A 394 11.24 22.94 -6.57
C THR A 394 11.41 21.49 -6.11
N LEU A 395 12.22 20.70 -6.81
CA LEU A 395 12.52 19.33 -6.42
C LEU A 395 13.16 19.28 -5.03
N LYS A 396 14.21 20.07 -4.79
CA LYS A 396 14.90 20.16 -3.48
C LYS A 396 13.92 20.54 -2.37
N ALA A 397 13.11 21.56 -2.57
CA ALA A 397 12.14 22.03 -1.57
C ALA A 397 11.19 20.91 -1.10
N LEU A 398 10.70 20.08 -2.03
CA LEU A 398 9.82 18.96 -1.69
C LEU A 398 10.55 17.75 -1.12
N LEU A 399 11.77 17.45 -1.59
CA LEU A 399 12.57 16.36 -1.05
C LEU A 399 13.05 16.64 0.39
N GLU A 400 13.32 17.90 0.72
CA GLU A 400 13.68 18.34 2.09
C GLU A 400 12.56 18.07 3.09
N VAL A 401 11.28 18.17 2.68
CA VAL A 401 10.13 17.81 3.55
C VAL A 401 10.21 16.35 4.00
N ASN A 402 10.78 15.47 3.17
CA ASN A 402 10.94 14.06 3.49
C ASN A 402 12.18 13.76 4.36
N LYS A 403 13.20 14.65 4.41
CA LYS A 403 14.38 14.41 5.27
C LYS A 403 14.02 14.36 6.76
N GLY A 404 12.99 15.10 7.20
CA GLY A 404 12.48 15.03 8.57
C GLY A 404 11.90 13.66 8.96
N HIS A 405 11.60 12.81 7.97
CA HIS A 405 11.21 11.41 8.14
C HIS A 405 12.45 10.47 8.13
N GLU A 406 13.57 10.88 8.73
CA GLU A 406 14.64 9.97 9.15
C GLU A 406 14.07 8.98 10.18
N MET A 407 13.35 7.99 9.68
CA MET A 407 12.95 6.81 10.44
C MET A 407 14.21 6.12 10.95
N SER A 408 14.04 5.48 12.11
CA SER A 408 15.00 4.59 12.76
C SER A 408 15.86 3.84 11.71
N PRO A 409 17.18 3.67 11.94
CA PRO A 409 18.12 3.08 10.97
C PRO A 409 17.72 1.70 10.41
N GLN A 410 16.70 1.06 10.97
CA GLN A 410 16.18 -0.26 10.63
C GLN A 410 14.94 -0.23 9.72
N ALA A 411 14.26 0.91 9.55
CA ALA A 411 13.11 0.99 8.65
C ALA A 411 13.59 0.90 7.18
N PRO A 412 12.93 0.12 6.32
CA PRO A 412 13.22 0.13 4.89
C PRO A 412 13.05 1.57 4.39
N ARG A 413 14.14 2.19 3.92
CA ARG A 413 14.12 3.51 3.24
C ARG A 413 13.51 3.38 1.85
N ARG A 414 12.34 2.74 1.75
CA ARG A 414 11.54 2.79 0.54
C ARG A 414 10.97 4.21 0.45
N PRO A 415 11.12 4.89 -0.70
CA PRO A 415 10.59 6.24 -0.84
C PRO A 415 9.08 6.18 -0.67
N LEU A 416 8.53 7.25 -0.10
CA LEU A 416 7.10 7.50 -0.18
C LEU A 416 6.69 7.47 -1.66
N PRO A 417 5.56 6.84 -2.04
CA PRO A 417 5.08 6.82 -3.44
C PRO A 417 5.04 8.21 -4.07
N GLN A 418 4.78 9.24 -3.26
CA GLN A 418 4.84 10.66 -3.63
C GLN A 418 6.22 11.08 -4.13
N VAL A 419 7.29 10.73 -3.42
CA VAL A 419 8.68 11.07 -3.76
C VAL A 419 9.08 10.38 -5.05
N ALA A 420 8.77 9.09 -5.19
CA ALA A 420 9.06 8.36 -6.42
C ALA A 420 8.35 8.97 -7.64
N THR A 421 7.08 9.37 -7.47
CA THR A 421 6.29 10.02 -8.52
C THR A 421 6.80 11.42 -8.85
N LEU A 422 7.25 12.18 -7.85
CA LEU A 422 7.84 13.50 -8.04
C LEU A 422 9.13 13.42 -8.87
N ILE A 423 10.02 12.47 -8.54
CA ILE A 423 11.27 12.25 -9.29
C ILE A 423 10.97 11.84 -10.73
N ASP A 424 10.06 10.88 -10.94
CA ASP A 424 9.61 10.49 -12.30
C ASP A 424 9.11 11.70 -13.09
N ARG A 425 8.31 12.56 -12.46
CA ARG A 425 7.76 13.74 -13.15
C ARG A 425 8.83 14.76 -13.50
N PHE A 426 9.78 14.97 -12.60
CA PHE A 426 10.91 15.88 -12.80
C PHE A 426 11.86 15.38 -13.90
N VAL A 427 12.20 14.09 -13.89
CA VAL A 427 13.05 13.46 -14.92
C VAL A 427 12.40 13.60 -16.30
N LYS A 428 11.12 13.26 -16.42
CA LYS A 428 10.34 13.45 -17.66
C LYS A 428 10.24 14.91 -18.09
N GLY A 429 10.28 15.85 -17.16
CA GLY A 429 10.22 17.29 -17.43
C GLY A 429 11.55 17.86 -17.95
N ARG A 430 12.69 17.38 -17.44
CA ARG A 430 14.01 17.96 -17.75
C ARG A 430 14.73 17.31 -18.93
N GLY A 431 14.37 16.08 -19.32
CA GLY A 431 14.91 15.35 -20.48
C GLY A 431 16.38 14.93 -20.34
N GLN A 432 17.25 15.78 -19.81
CA GLN A 432 18.66 15.47 -19.53
C GLN A 432 19.00 15.83 -18.07
N LEU A 433 19.62 14.88 -17.37
CA LEU A 433 20.02 15.03 -15.97
C LEU A 433 21.49 15.46 -15.91
N ASP A 434 21.73 16.71 -15.53
CA ASP A 434 23.10 17.19 -15.28
C ASP A 434 23.67 16.68 -13.95
N LYS A 435 24.95 16.93 -13.73
CA LYS A 435 25.66 16.46 -12.55
C LYS A 435 25.04 16.95 -11.23
N ASP A 436 24.69 18.23 -11.13
CA ASP A 436 24.11 18.80 -9.89
C ASP A 436 22.76 18.16 -9.55
N THR A 437 21.98 17.86 -10.59
CA THR A 437 20.71 17.15 -10.46
C THR A 437 20.90 15.72 -9.96
N LEU A 438 21.85 14.99 -10.54
CA LEU A 438 22.16 13.62 -10.13
C LEU A 438 22.74 13.57 -8.71
N ASP A 439 23.63 14.50 -8.36
CA ASP A 439 24.21 14.61 -7.03
C ASP A 439 23.11 14.93 -5.99
N THR A 440 22.16 15.80 -6.33
CA THR A 440 20.96 16.06 -5.53
C THR A 440 20.15 14.77 -5.35
N LEU A 441 19.72 14.11 -6.43
CA LEU A 441 18.92 12.88 -6.35
C LEU A 441 19.62 11.78 -5.54
N THR A 442 20.92 11.58 -5.75
CA THR A 442 21.74 10.64 -5.00
C THR A 442 21.79 10.99 -3.51
N ALA A 443 21.90 12.26 -3.13
CA ALA A 443 21.96 12.69 -1.74
C ALA A 443 20.63 12.46 -0.99
N PHE A 444 19.49 12.62 -1.66
CA PHE A 444 18.18 12.42 -1.05
C PHE A 444 17.67 10.98 -1.12
N TYR A 445 17.90 10.30 -2.25
CA TYR A 445 17.35 8.97 -2.48
C TYR A 445 18.17 8.20 -3.53
N PRO A 446 19.22 7.45 -3.14
CA PRO A 446 20.04 6.66 -4.08
C PRO A 446 19.27 5.65 -4.95
N GLY A 447 18.10 5.19 -4.50
CA GLY A 447 17.25 4.26 -5.25
C GLY A 447 16.50 4.86 -6.45
N TYR A 448 16.64 6.17 -6.70
CA TYR A 448 16.05 6.81 -7.87
C TYR A 448 16.49 6.18 -9.20
N LEU A 449 17.65 5.52 -9.21
CA LEU A 449 18.22 4.87 -10.38
C LEU A 449 17.25 3.86 -11.01
N CYS A 450 16.48 3.11 -10.20
CA CYS A 450 15.50 2.15 -10.70
C CYS A 450 14.21 2.80 -11.23
N SER A 451 14.05 4.13 -11.10
CA SER A 451 12.97 4.89 -11.73
C SER A 451 13.37 5.47 -13.08
N LEU A 452 14.65 5.41 -13.45
CA LEU A 452 15.19 5.93 -14.70
C LEU A 452 15.12 4.89 -15.81
N SER A 453 14.86 5.31 -17.05
CA SER A 453 15.01 4.45 -18.22
C SER A 453 16.47 4.02 -18.44
N PRO A 454 16.73 2.91 -19.16
CA PRO A 454 18.10 2.50 -19.51
C PRO A 454 18.90 3.60 -20.23
N GLU A 455 18.24 4.40 -21.06
CA GLU A 455 18.84 5.53 -21.77
C GLU A 455 19.27 6.64 -20.81
N GLU A 456 18.43 7.00 -19.83
CA GLU A 456 18.74 7.99 -18.79
C GLU A 456 19.83 7.47 -17.83
N LEU A 457 19.76 6.20 -17.44
CA LEU A 457 20.78 5.54 -16.62
C LEU A 457 22.17 5.59 -17.27
N SER A 458 22.22 5.53 -18.60
CA SER A 458 23.49 5.62 -19.34
C SER A 458 24.23 6.93 -19.11
N SER A 459 23.51 8.02 -18.80
CA SER A 459 24.09 9.33 -18.47
C SER A 459 24.63 9.45 -17.04
N VAL A 460 24.25 8.55 -16.14
CA VAL A 460 24.65 8.58 -14.73
C VAL A 460 26.15 8.28 -14.60
N PRO A 461 26.94 9.12 -13.91
CA PRO A 461 28.37 8.89 -13.74
C PRO A 461 28.62 7.71 -12.78
N PRO A 462 29.68 6.90 -13.00
CA PRO A 462 30.02 5.79 -12.10
C PRO A 462 30.19 6.20 -10.63
N SER A 463 30.60 7.44 -10.36
CA SER A 463 30.72 7.96 -8.99
C SER A 463 29.42 7.91 -8.19
N SER A 464 28.27 8.05 -8.85
CA SER A 464 26.95 8.00 -8.19
C SER A 464 26.61 6.61 -7.65
N ILE A 465 27.23 5.55 -8.19
CA ILE A 465 27.00 4.16 -7.77
C ILE A 465 27.43 3.93 -6.32
N TRP A 466 28.41 4.68 -5.81
CA TRP A 466 28.94 4.50 -4.45
C TRP A 466 27.91 4.68 -3.33
N ALA A 467 26.88 5.48 -3.56
CA ALA A 467 25.83 5.75 -2.59
C ALA A 467 24.71 4.69 -2.60
N VAL A 468 24.69 3.80 -3.59
CA VAL A 468 23.64 2.80 -3.78
C VAL A 468 23.83 1.64 -2.81
N ARG A 469 22.76 1.27 -2.12
CA ARG A 469 22.74 0.11 -1.22
C ARG A 469 22.02 -1.06 -1.88
N PRO A 470 22.21 -2.30 -1.40
CA PRO A 470 21.54 -3.48 -1.96
C PRO A 470 20.02 -3.32 -2.12
N GLN A 471 19.34 -2.81 -1.10
CA GLN A 471 17.88 -2.61 -1.10
C GLN A 471 17.40 -1.53 -2.08
N ASP A 472 18.28 -0.63 -2.49
CA ASP A 472 17.94 0.45 -3.42
C ASP A 472 17.78 -0.10 -4.86
N LEU A 473 18.27 -1.33 -5.13
CA LEU A 473 18.19 -2.02 -6.42
C LEU A 473 17.06 -3.05 -6.54
N ASP A 474 16.33 -3.33 -5.45
CA ASP A 474 15.31 -4.40 -5.44
C ASP A 474 14.14 -4.14 -6.41
N THR A 475 13.93 -2.89 -6.83
CA THR A 475 12.90 -2.49 -7.81
C THR A 475 13.43 -2.33 -9.23
N CYS A 476 14.73 -2.53 -9.46
CA CYS A 476 15.32 -2.40 -10.80
C CYS A 476 14.92 -3.58 -11.69
N ASP A 477 14.55 -3.28 -12.93
CA ASP A 477 14.35 -4.27 -13.96
C ASP A 477 15.70 -4.79 -14.53
N PRO A 478 15.70 -5.96 -15.21
CA PRO A 478 16.93 -6.52 -15.75
C PRO A 478 17.67 -5.62 -16.76
N ARG A 479 16.95 -4.82 -17.57
CA ARG A 479 17.57 -3.92 -18.57
C ARG A 479 18.26 -2.74 -17.89
N GLN A 480 17.72 -2.26 -16.78
CA GLN A 480 18.37 -1.25 -15.95
C GLN A 480 19.65 -1.80 -15.31
N LEU A 481 19.60 -3.03 -14.78
CA LEU A 481 20.78 -3.69 -14.23
C LEU A 481 21.87 -3.93 -15.27
N ASP A 482 21.51 -4.22 -16.53
CA ASP A 482 22.47 -4.35 -17.64
C ASP A 482 23.28 -3.05 -17.87
N VAL A 483 22.68 -1.88 -17.62
CA VAL A 483 23.37 -0.58 -17.73
C VAL A 483 24.15 -0.25 -16.45
N LEU A 484 23.60 -0.59 -15.28
CA LEU A 484 24.18 -0.30 -13.98
C LEU A 484 25.41 -1.17 -13.68
N TYR A 485 25.41 -2.44 -14.10
CA TYR A 485 26.47 -3.38 -13.78
C TYR A 485 27.86 -2.95 -14.33
N PRO A 486 28.02 -2.59 -15.62
CA PRO A 486 29.29 -2.06 -16.13
C PRO A 486 29.73 -0.76 -15.44
N LYS A 487 28.78 0.09 -15.04
CA LYS A 487 29.09 1.32 -14.29
C LYS A 487 29.56 1.00 -12.88
N ALA A 488 28.98 0.01 -12.21
CA ALA A 488 29.43 -0.47 -10.91
C ALA A 488 30.84 -1.05 -10.99
N ARG A 489 31.16 -1.80 -12.05
CA ARG A 489 32.53 -2.27 -12.31
C ARG A 489 33.54 -1.12 -12.39
N LEU A 490 33.21 -0.05 -13.13
CA LEU A 490 34.05 1.14 -13.22
C LEU A 490 34.15 1.88 -11.88
N ALA A 491 33.06 1.96 -11.13
CA ALA A 491 33.03 2.61 -9.81
C ALA A 491 33.94 1.88 -8.80
N PHE A 492 33.91 0.55 -8.81
CA PHE A 492 34.62 -0.30 -7.86
C PHE A 492 35.93 -0.89 -8.41
N GLN A 493 36.44 -0.39 -9.53
CA GLN A 493 37.62 -0.94 -10.23
C GLN A 493 38.90 -1.00 -9.38
N ASN A 494 39.00 -0.16 -8.35
CA ASN A 494 40.15 -0.11 -7.45
C ASN A 494 40.02 -1.06 -6.25
N MET A 495 38.88 -1.75 -6.09
CA MET A 495 38.61 -2.70 -5.01
C MET A 495 38.97 -4.11 -5.48
N ASN A 496 39.46 -4.96 -4.56
CA ASN A 496 39.84 -6.34 -4.88
C ASN A 496 39.26 -7.34 -3.86
N GLY A 497 39.21 -8.61 -4.24
CA GLY A 497 38.87 -9.72 -3.34
C GLY A 497 37.43 -9.68 -2.81
N SER A 498 37.26 -10.05 -1.54
CA SER A 498 35.94 -10.16 -0.92
C SER A 498 35.20 -8.81 -0.80
N GLU A 499 35.94 -7.71 -0.59
CA GLU A 499 35.33 -6.37 -0.48
C GLU A 499 34.68 -5.94 -1.80
N TYR A 500 35.35 -6.21 -2.93
CA TYR A 500 34.79 -6.00 -4.26
C TYR A 500 33.54 -6.86 -4.48
N PHE A 501 33.60 -8.15 -4.12
CA PHE A 501 32.46 -9.05 -4.29
C PHE A 501 31.24 -8.55 -3.51
N VAL A 502 31.40 -8.17 -2.24
CA VAL A 502 30.31 -7.64 -1.40
C VAL A 502 29.67 -6.40 -2.02
N LYS A 503 30.47 -5.50 -2.63
CA LYS A 503 29.95 -4.29 -3.28
C LYS A 503 29.25 -4.57 -4.61
N ILE A 504 29.80 -5.45 -5.43
CA ILE A 504 29.26 -5.74 -6.77
C ILE A 504 28.05 -6.69 -6.72
N GLN A 505 27.89 -7.46 -5.64
CA GLN A 505 26.90 -8.53 -5.51
C GLN A 505 25.48 -8.12 -5.92
N SER A 506 25.01 -6.96 -5.47
CA SER A 506 23.66 -6.47 -5.76
C SER A 506 23.45 -6.02 -7.21
N PHE A 507 24.52 -5.84 -7.98
CA PHE A 507 24.48 -5.46 -9.39
C PHE A 507 24.58 -6.68 -10.32
N LEU A 508 24.84 -7.88 -9.80
CA LEU A 508 25.11 -9.07 -10.60
C LEU A 508 23.94 -9.52 -11.48
N GLY A 509 22.72 -9.03 -11.24
CA GLY A 509 21.58 -9.29 -12.12
C GLY A 509 21.78 -8.81 -13.57
N GLY A 510 22.70 -7.85 -13.81
CA GLY A 510 23.12 -7.38 -15.13
C GLY A 510 24.47 -7.92 -15.60
N ALA A 511 25.06 -8.91 -14.91
CA ALA A 511 26.38 -9.43 -15.25
C ALA A 511 26.33 -10.35 -16.48
N PRO A 512 27.23 -10.18 -17.47
CA PRO A 512 27.37 -11.11 -18.58
C PRO A 512 28.04 -12.42 -18.13
N THR A 513 27.85 -13.49 -18.91
CA THR A 513 28.45 -14.81 -18.64
C THR A 513 29.95 -14.75 -18.39
N GLU A 514 30.71 -13.99 -19.19
CA GLU A 514 32.17 -13.93 -19.08
C GLU A 514 32.64 -13.37 -17.72
N ASP A 515 31.89 -12.42 -17.16
CA ASP A 515 32.20 -11.87 -15.84
C ASP A 515 31.82 -12.84 -14.72
N LEU A 516 30.74 -13.61 -14.88
CA LEU A 516 30.39 -14.70 -13.96
C LEU A 516 31.45 -15.81 -13.97
N LYS A 517 31.97 -16.18 -15.14
CA LYS A 517 33.11 -17.12 -15.24
C LYS A 517 34.34 -16.57 -14.53
N ALA A 518 34.67 -15.29 -14.74
CA ALA A 518 35.79 -14.65 -14.04
C ALA A 518 35.61 -14.61 -12.51
N LEU A 519 34.38 -14.42 -12.03
CA LEU A 519 34.06 -14.50 -10.59
C LEU A 519 34.21 -15.91 -10.03
N SER A 520 33.87 -16.94 -10.80
CA SER A 520 34.04 -18.35 -10.40
C SER A 520 35.51 -18.72 -10.10
N GLN A 521 36.47 -17.95 -10.64
CA GLN A 521 37.91 -18.16 -10.43
C GLN A 521 38.44 -17.46 -9.17
N GLN A 522 37.63 -16.61 -8.52
CA GLN A 522 38.04 -15.76 -7.39
C GLN A 522 37.65 -16.33 -6.02
N ASN A 523 37.28 -17.61 -5.92
CA ASN A 523 36.81 -18.26 -4.68
C ASN A 523 35.73 -17.45 -3.95
N VAL A 524 34.74 -16.96 -4.69
CA VAL A 524 33.58 -16.25 -4.14
C VAL A 524 32.59 -17.24 -3.53
N SER A 525 31.73 -16.74 -2.64
CA SER A 525 30.65 -17.53 -2.03
C SER A 525 29.33 -16.78 -2.23
N MET A 526 28.74 -16.92 -3.41
CA MET A 526 27.46 -16.31 -3.76
C MET A 526 26.32 -17.05 -3.08
N ASP A 527 25.43 -16.31 -2.41
CA ASP A 527 24.22 -16.90 -1.84
C ASP A 527 23.19 -17.23 -2.94
N LEU A 528 22.28 -18.14 -2.61
CA LEU A 528 21.28 -18.61 -3.56
C LEU A 528 20.32 -17.50 -3.99
N ALA A 529 19.97 -16.55 -3.11
CA ALA A 529 19.06 -15.46 -3.49
C ALA A 529 19.69 -14.53 -4.54
N THR A 530 21.00 -14.27 -4.45
CA THR A 530 21.74 -13.56 -5.49
C THR A 530 21.80 -14.37 -6.79
N PHE A 531 22.11 -15.67 -6.70
CA PHE A 531 22.17 -16.54 -7.89
C PHE A 531 20.82 -16.60 -8.64
N MET A 532 19.71 -16.64 -7.91
CA MET A 532 18.36 -16.63 -8.48
C MET A 532 17.97 -15.30 -9.12
N LYS A 533 18.67 -14.21 -8.81
CA LYS A 533 18.50 -12.89 -9.45
C LYS A 533 19.34 -12.73 -10.74
N LEU A 534 20.23 -13.67 -11.06
CA LEU A 534 21.04 -13.61 -12.27
C LEU A 534 20.19 -13.79 -13.54
N ARG A 535 20.63 -13.16 -14.63
CA ARG A 535 19.99 -13.31 -15.94
C ARG A 535 20.10 -14.75 -16.42
N THR A 536 18.99 -15.33 -16.88
CA THR A 536 18.96 -16.75 -17.24
C THR A 536 19.96 -17.07 -18.36
N ASP A 537 19.97 -16.29 -19.43
CA ASP A 537 20.92 -16.42 -20.55
C ASP A 537 22.39 -16.27 -20.13
N ALA A 538 22.68 -15.52 -19.06
CA ALA A 538 24.03 -15.40 -18.53
C ALA A 538 24.49 -16.66 -17.78
N VAL A 539 23.55 -17.36 -17.13
CA VAL A 539 23.80 -18.59 -16.34
C VAL A 539 23.85 -19.84 -17.21
N LEU A 540 23.04 -19.92 -18.29
CA LEU A 540 22.95 -21.12 -19.15
C LEU A 540 24.31 -21.66 -19.65
N PRO A 541 25.29 -20.82 -20.06
CA PRO A 541 26.56 -21.31 -20.57
C PRO A 541 27.58 -21.67 -19.48
N LEU A 542 27.24 -21.51 -18.20
CA LEU A 542 28.12 -21.89 -17.10
C LEU A 542 28.14 -23.41 -16.93
N THR A 543 29.34 -23.95 -16.72
CA THR A 543 29.55 -25.37 -16.42
C THR A 543 29.19 -25.70 -14.97
N VAL A 544 29.00 -26.99 -14.67
CA VAL A 544 28.78 -27.46 -13.30
C VAL A 544 29.90 -27.04 -12.34
N ALA A 545 31.17 -27.14 -12.76
CA ALA A 545 32.31 -26.72 -11.96
C ALA A 545 32.33 -25.21 -11.69
N GLU A 546 31.93 -24.38 -12.65
CA GLU A 546 31.86 -22.92 -12.47
C GLU A 546 30.72 -22.53 -11.52
N VAL A 547 29.54 -23.13 -11.65
CA VAL A 547 28.41 -22.89 -10.72
C VAL A 547 28.76 -23.34 -9.31
N GLN A 548 29.42 -24.50 -9.15
CA GLN A 548 29.91 -24.98 -7.86
C GLN A 548 30.88 -23.98 -7.22
N LYS A 549 31.81 -23.42 -8.00
CA LYS A 549 32.76 -22.41 -7.51
C LYS A 549 32.12 -21.04 -7.22
N LEU A 550 31.06 -20.67 -7.93
CA LEU A 550 30.33 -19.42 -7.67
C LEU A 550 29.53 -19.49 -6.37
N LEU A 551 28.85 -20.61 -6.13
CA LEU A 551 27.99 -20.79 -4.95
C LEU A 551 28.77 -21.22 -3.71
N GLY A 552 29.88 -21.94 -3.90
CA GLY A 552 30.67 -22.51 -2.81
C GLY A 552 29.80 -23.38 -1.89
N PRO A 553 29.72 -23.10 -0.58
CA PRO A 553 28.92 -23.89 0.36
C PRO A 553 27.40 -23.81 0.10
N HIS A 554 26.93 -22.82 -0.65
CA HIS A 554 25.50 -22.67 -0.97
C HIS A 554 25.03 -23.58 -2.10
N VAL A 555 25.92 -24.40 -2.70
CA VAL A 555 25.60 -25.32 -3.79
C VAL A 555 24.49 -26.31 -3.42
N GLU A 556 24.44 -26.73 -2.15
CA GLU A 556 23.38 -27.62 -1.60
C GLU A 556 21.97 -27.05 -1.82
N GLY A 557 21.85 -25.72 -1.86
CA GLY A 557 20.59 -25.02 -2.08
C GLY A 557 20.01 -25.21 -3.49
N LEU A 558 20.81 -25.62 -4.48
CA LEU A 558 20.34 -25.85 -5.86
C LEU A 558 19.20 -26.87 -5.93
N LYS A 559 19.18 -27.87 -5.04
CA LYS A 559 18.11 -28.87 -5.03
C LYS A 559 16.74 -28.28 -4.71
N ALA A 560 16.68 -27.26 -3.85
CA ALA A 560 15.44 -26.58 -3.52
C ALA A 560 14.90 -25.75 -4.70
N GLU A 561 15.80 -25.25 -5.56
CA GLU A 561 15.47 -24.39 -6.70
C GLU A 561 15.43 -25.11 -8.05
N GLU A 562 15.54 -26.45 -8.06
CA GLU A 562 15.56 -27.32 -9.26
C GLU A 562 14.40 -27.04 -10.24
N ARG A 563 13.26 -26.57 -9.74
CA ARG A 563 12.06 -26.28 -10.54
C ARG A 563 11.91 -24.81 -10.95
N HIS A 564 12.77 -23.92 -10.46
CA HIS A 564 12.69 -22.48 -10.69
C HIS A 564 13.79 -22.01 -11.65
N ARG A 565 13.52 -20.93 -12.40
CA ARG A 565 14.53 -20.28 -13.24
C ARG A 565 15.44 -19.40 -12.36
N PRO A 566 16.75 -19.32 -12.63
CA PRO A 566 17.45 -19.87 -13.79
C PRO A 566 17.90 -21.34 -13.66
N VAL A 567 17.89 -21.92 -12.45
CA VAL A 567 18.46 -23.25 -12.13
C VAL A 567 17.89 -24.35 -13.02
N ARG A 568 16.56 -24.43 -13.17
CA ARG A 568 15.90 -25.43 -14.00
C ARG A 568 16.41 -25.42 -15.45
N ASP A 569 16.47 -24.24 -16.07
CA ASP A 569 16.85 -24.11 -17.47
C ASP A 569 18.36 -24.39 -17.66
N TRP A 570 19.17 -24.07 -16.65
CA TRP A 570 20.58 -24.44 -16.60
C TRP A 570 20.79 -25.95 -16.49
N ILE A 571 20.06 -26.64 -15.60
CA ILE A 571 20.10 -28.12 -15.46
C ILE A 571 19.83 -28.81 -16.80
N LEU A 572 18.80 -28.36 -17.54
CA LEU A 572 18.44 -28.92 -18.85
C LEU A 572 19.56 -28.79 -19.91
N ARG A 573 20.53 -27.89 -19.70
CA ARG A 573 21.68 -27.66 -20.60
C ARG A 573 22.93 -28.43 -20.17
N GLN A 574 22.98 -28.97 -18.95
CA GLN A 574 24.12 -29.73 -18.44
C GLN A 574 23.98 -31.23 -18.73
N ARG A 575 25.10 -31.95 -18.80
CA ARG A 575 25.07 -33.42 -18.85
C ARG A 575 24.71 -34.00 -17.50
N GLN A 576 23.97 -35.12 -17.50
CA GLN A 576 23.56 -35.77 -16.26
C GLN A 576 24.77 -36.24 -15.44
N ASP A 577 25.78 -36.83 -16.08
CA ASP A 577 27.03 -37.23 -15.40
C ASP A 577 27.73 -36.06 -14.70
N ASP A 578 27.75 -34.87 -15.32
CA ASP A 578 28.38 -33.69 -14.73
C ASP A 578 27.57 -33.20 -13.52
N LEU A 579 26.24 -33.19 -13.61
CA LEU A 579 25.35 -32.83 -12.49
C LEU A 579 25.49 -33.81 -11.32
N ASP A 580 25.65 -35.10 -11.59
CA ASP A 580 25.80 -36.15 -10.58
C ASP A 580 27.08 -35.96 -9.75
N THR A 581 28.11 -35.29 -10.29
CA THR A 581 29.34 -34.93 -9.52
C THR A 581 29.07 -34.01 -8.33
N LEU A 582 27.94 -33.28 -8.33
CA LEU A 582 27.53 -32.44 -7.20
C LEU A 582 27.00 -33.26 -6.02
N GLY A 583 26.58 -34.53 -6.23
CA GLY A 583 26.03 -35.38 -5.17
C GLY A 583 24.64 -34.97 -4.65
N LEU A 584 23.97 -34.01 -5.32
CA LEU A 584 22.67 -33.46 -4.89
C LEU A 584 21.45 -34.22 -5.44
N GLY A 585 21.67 -35.18 -6.36
CA GLY A 585 20.59 -35.88 -7.06
C GLY A 585 19.71 -34.96 -7.89
N LEU A 586 20.31 -33.99 -8.59
CA LEU A 586 19.62 -33.15 -9.57
C LEU A 586 19.26 -33.99 -10.80
N GLN A 587 18.01 -33.88 -11.28
CA GLN A 587 17.52 -34.66 -12.41
C GLN A 587 17.06 -33.77 -13.56
N GLY A 588 17.11 -34.31 -14.77
CA GLY A 588 16.66 -33.63 -15.99
C GLY A 588 17.80 -33.11 -16.86
N GLY A 589 19.06 -33.39 -16.51
CA GLY A 589 20.18 -33.14 -17.40
C GLY A 589 20.10 -33.99 -18.68
N ILE A 590 20.97 -33.67 -19.63
CA ILE A 590 21.10 -34.40 -20.89
C ILE A 590 21.63 -35.81 -20.56
N PRO A 591 20.88 -36.89 -20.90
CA PRO A 591 21.31 -38.24 -20.58
C PRO A 591 22.61 -38.63 -21.29
N ASN A 592 23.35 -39.55 -20.69
CA ASN A 592 24.64 -39.99 -21.22
C ASN A 592 24.47 -40.66 -22.58
N GLY A 593 25.41 -40.40 -23.49
CA GLY A 593 25.39 -40.90 -24.86
C GLY A 593 24.60 -40.06 -25.87
N TYR A 594 23.86 -39.04 -25.43
CA TYR A 594 23.19 -38.11 -26.34
C TYR A 594 24.19 -37.09 -26.91
N LEU A 595 24.11 -36.85 -28.22
CA LEU A 595 24.84 -35.77 -28.89
C LEU A 595 23.97 -34.51 -28.90
N VAL A 596 24.52 -33.40 -28.40
CA VAL A 596 23.89 -32.08 -28.50
C VAL A 596 24.25 -31.48 -29.84
N LEU A 597 23.27 -31.34 -30.73
CA LEU A 597 23.43 -30.68 -32.02
C LEU A 597 23.14 -29.18 -31.87
N ASP A 598 24.15 -28.34 -32.06
CA ASP A 598 23.97 -26.89 -32.13
C ASP A 598 23.52 -26.49 -33.54
N LEU A 599 22.23 -26.20 -33.70
CA LEU A 599 21.63 -25.81 -34.98
C LEU A 599 21.86 -24.34 -35.33
N SER A 600 22.50 -23.54 -34.47
CA SER A 600 22.79 -22.12 -34.78
C SER A 600 23.77 -21.97 -35.96
N MET A 601 24.55 -23.00 -36.28
CA MET A 601 25.43 -23.04 -37.45
C MET A 601 24.68 -23.22 -38.79
N GLN A 602 23.37 -23.50 -38.77
CA GLN A 602 22.63 -23.72 -40.01
C GLN A 602 22.43 -22.44 -40.84
N GLU A 603 22.49 -21.25 -40.23
CA GLU A 603 22.50 -20.00 -41.00
C GLU A 603 23.82 -19.83 -41.77
N ALA A 604 24.95 -20.29 -41.25
CA ALA A 604 26.23 -20.23 -41.97
C ALA A 604 26.27 -21.14 -43.21
N LEU A 605 25.47 -22.23 -43.23
CA LEU A 605 25.39 -23.15 -44.36
C LEU A 605 24.36 -22.76 -45.42
N SER A 606 23.60 -21.68 -45.20
CA SER A 606 22.71 -21.12 -46.23
C SER A 606 23.42 -20.20 -47.23
N GLY A 607 24.74 -20.05 -47.10
CA GLY A 607 25.61 -19.46 -48.12
C GLY A 607 25.71 -20.37 -49.34
N THR A 608 25.03 -19.95 -50.42
CA THR A 608 25.17 -20.33 -51.85
C THR A 608 26.05 -21.56 -52.18
N PRO A 609 25.50 -22.62 -52.80
CA PRO A 609 26.20 -23.89 -53.02
C PRO A 609 27.37 -23.73 -54.01
N CYS A 610 28.58 -23.53 -53.48
CA CYS A 610 29.80 -23.72 -54.26
C CYS A 610 29.99 -25.21 -54.50
N LEU A 611 29.73 -25.59 -55.75
CA LEU A 611 30.06 -26.86 -56.40
C LEU A 611 31.47 -27.35 -56.01
N LEU A 612 31.57 -28.23 -55.01
CA LEU A 612 32.79 -28.96 -54.73
C LEU A 612 32.47 -30.34 -54.14
N GLY A 613 32.23 -31.29 -55.06
CA GLY A 613 32.43 -32.72 -54.84
C GLY A 613 31.44 -33.42 -53.90
N PRO A 614 30.95 -34.62 -54.26
CA PRO A 614 30.08 -35.40 -53.38
C PRO A 614 30.90 -35.95 -52.19
N GLY A 615 30.97 -35.18 -51.11
CA GLY A 615 31.48 -35.62 -49.81
C GLY A 615 30.39 -36.38 -49.03
N PRO A 616 30.69 -37.55 -48.44
CA PRO A 616 29.69 -38.46 -47.91
C PRO A 616 29.28 -38.07 -46.49
N VAL A 617 28.52 -36.99 -46.34
CA VAL A 617 27.96 -36.61 -45.02
C VAL A 617 26.48 -36.99 -44.90
N LEU A 618 25.75 -37.05 -46.01
CA LEU A 618 24.34 -37.44 -46.01
C LEU A 618 24.09 -38.96 -46.05
N THR A 619 25.12 -39.77 -46.28
CA THR A 619 24.96 -41.23 -46.31
C THR A 619 24.96 -41.87 -44.92
N VAL A 620 25.49 -41.23 -43.87
CA VAL A 620 25.53 -41.85 -42.53
C VAL A 620 24.14 -41.90 -41.89
N LEU A 621 23.30 -40.88 -42.09
CA LEU A 621 21.92 -40.89 -41.59
C LEU A 621 21.02 -41.88 -42.36
N ALA A 622 21.26 -42.07 -43.66
CA ALA A 622 20.53 -43.08 -44.43
C ALA A 622 21.00 -44.52 -44.10
N LEU A 623 22.30 -44.73 -43.86
CA LEU A 623 22.84 -46.04 -43.50
C LEU A 623 22.36 -46.50 -42.12
N LEU A 624 22.27 -45.60 -41.14
CA LEU A 624 21.77 -45.97 -39.80
C LEU A 624 20.27 -46.31 -39.78
N LEU A 625 19.46 -45.68 -40.65
CA LEU A 625 18.04 -46.01 -40.77
C LEU A 625 17.77 -47.27 -41.60
N ALA A 626 18.69 -47.66 -42.49
CA ALA A 626 18.56 -48.91 -43.23
C ALA A 626 18.96 -50.15 -42.40
N SER A 627 19.90 -50.01 -41.46
CA SER A 627 20.34 -51.13 -40.61
C SER A 627 19.40 -51.50 -39.47
N THR A 628 18.30 -50.78 -39.26
CA THR A 628 17.28 -51.14 -38.24
C THR A 628 16.04 -51.81 -38.81
N LEU A 629 16.01 -52.08 -40.12
CA LEU A 629 14.89 -52.74 -40.81
C LEU A 629 15.27 -54.03 -41.56
N ALA A 630 16.45 -54.59 -41.27
CA ALA A 630 16.84 -55.96 -41.63
C ALA A 630 17.21 -56.72 -40.37
#